data_AF-A0A925ICM6-F1
#
_entry.id   AF-A0A925ICM6-F1
#
_cell.length_a   1.000
_cell.length_b   1.000
_cell.length_c   1.000
_cell.angle_alpha   90.00
_cell.angle_beta   90.00
_cell.angle_gamma   90.00
#
_symmetry.space_group_name_H-M   'P 1'
#
loop_
_entity.id
_entity.type
_entity.pdbx_description
1 polymer ?
#
loop_
_entity_poly.entity_id
_entity_poly.type
_entity_poly.pdbx_seq_one_letter_code
_entity_poly.pdbx_strand_id
1 'polypeptide(L)'
;MGFDVQNFGMGLLAGWASGYGVYRARHLIARTLQSASNQASSAQNYALQNADNRYINDLLQLAETSHIAGRFVKLSEIVVEPRFVAPTPLAAPPDDDVIRDVFRVIPRVGDYPFLSAPYNLETLAIDELGTGDRAIALLGRPGSGRTTALLTIALRSLGKMKFDTPVDKVQQRLDAEEAALNEKQRAVRIKERLTIEQRAKERLAEEQGVAFDTDVESQSSLPIFNRMMPVYIHLADVNVRDAEFGKEIDPAEPLVRAIQRQVGRVTASTIPRNLYTRLGRGQVLLLVDGYDDLPETERGRQLAWLKALMAEYGDNFFIVVGPSNGYGALTRLGLTPVFLRPWSDGDVNNSVNQWAETWPQVAKSRRNLAARPDTATISRAKVNNRALSPFDLTLKTWANFANDTEVPGFEGWIRAYLSRHLPQDQPLGLILAQVAQAAALQLNEGYITQARLEEVNTGRASTPAVEADDEPDLDDADVKSSKGDTKKEKEPTSAQGKLLAMLRRNGVLVRYSGGRHQFRHPFIASYLASLTLTDMPVTARLEKAAQPMWSQAIAYSGLHTAVDDLVRVRLNAPADVLQKEVLEIANWLPYASSDTTWRGGFLKYLGNLFTAPAQYPLLR
;
A
#
# COMPACT_ATOMS: atom_id res chain seq x y z
N MET A 1 52.41 46.45 29.94
CA MET A 1 51.25 45.63 29.55
C MET A 1 51.68 44.18 29.62
N GLY A 2 51.22 43.44 30.63
CA GLY A 2 51.58 42.02 30.81
C GLY A 2 50.64 41.14 29.97
N PHE A 3 51.21 40.32 29.09
CA PHE A 3 50.45 39.35 28.30
C PHE A 3 50.02 38.20 29.21
N ASP A 4 48.71 38.00 29.35
CA ASP A 4 48.13 36.98 30.22
C ASP A 4 48.09 35.63 29.49
N VAL A 5 49.18 34.88 29.66
CA VAL A 5 49.40 33.56 29.06
C VAL A 5 48.32 32.55 29.48
N GLN A 6 47.71 32.72 30.66
CA GLN A 6 46.70 31.79 31.15
C GLN A 6 45.38 31.94 30.39
N ASN A 7 44.93 33.18 30.18
CA ASN A 7 43.74 33.45 29.40
C ASN A 7 43.93 33.13 27.91
N PHE A 8 45.13 33.36 27.37
CA PHE A 8 45.47 32.93 26.01
C PHE A 8 45.47 31.40 25.85
N GLY A 9 46.05 30.67 26.80
CA GLY A 9 46.08 29.20 26.79
C GLY A 9 44.69 28.57 26.90
N MET A 10 43.82 29.13 27.76
CA MET A 10 42.43 28.67 27.87
C MET A 10 41.63 28.95 26.59
N GLY A 11 41.83 30.10 25.94
CA GLY A 11 41.22 30.42 24.66
C GLY A 11 41.66 29.48 23.53
N LEU A 12 42.94 29.13 23.49
CA LEU A 12 43.51 28.24 22.47
C LEU A 12 43.02 26.79 22.64
N LEU A 13 42.94 26.30 23.88
CA LEU A 13 42.37 24.98 24.19
C LEU A 13 40.87 24.91 23.88
N ALA A 14 40.10 25.96 24.19
CA ALA A 14 38.69 26.05 23.83
C ALA A 14 38.49 26.04 22.30
N GLY A 15 39.36 26.74 21.56
CA GLY A 15 39.37 26.74 20.10
C GLY A 15 39.66 25.36 19.51
N TRP A 16 40.66 24.64 20.03
CA TRP A 16 41.01 23.29 19.58
C TRP A 16 39.94 22.25 19.93
N ALA A 17 39.35 22.32 21.12
CA ALA A 17 38.26 21.43 21.51
C ALA A 17 37.01 21.64 20.64
N SER A 18 36.70 22.90 20.32
CA SER A 18 35.59 23.25 19.42
C SER A 18 35.86 22.78 17.99
N GLY A 19 37.07 22.99 17.47
CA GLY A 19 37.50 22.52 16.15
C GLY A 19 37.49 21.00 16.03
N TYR A 20 37.94 20.29 17.05
CA TYR A 20 37.90 18.83 17.10
C TYR A 20 36.47 18.29 17.20
N GLY A 21 35.59 18.96 17.96
CA GLY A 21 34.17 18.65 18.03
C GLY A 21 33.48 18.77 16.67
N VAL A 22 33.72 19.87 15.95
CA VAL A 22 33.18 20.10 14.60
C VAL A 22 33.76 19.10 13.59
N TYR A 23 35.07 18.82 13.65
CA TYR A 23 35.72 17.84 12.78
C TYR A 23 35.16 16.43 12.99
N ARG A 24 34.91 16.00 14.24
CA ARG A 24 34.33 14.70 14.56
C ARG A 24 32.85 14.61 14.17
N ALA A 25 32.13 15.73 14.24
CA ALA A 25 30.72 15.82 13.83
C ALA A 25 30.53 16.05 12.33
N ARG A 26 31.58 16.26 11.53
CA ARG A 26 31.48 16.61 10.10
C ARG A 26 30.68 15.61 9.26
N HIS A 27 30.75 14.32 9.58
CA HIS A 27 30.01 13.27 8.88
C HIS A 27 28.52 13.22 9.26
N LEU A 28 28.18 13.71 10.46
CA LEU A 28 26.79 13.90 10.90
C LEU A 28 26.20 15.21 10.33
N ILE A 29 27.01 16.26 10.26
CA ILE A 29 26.67 17.58 9.72
C ILE A 29 26.49 17.52 8.19
N ALA A 30 27.31 16.77 7.46
CA ALA A 30 27.15 16.57 6.01
C ALA A 30 25.82 15.85 5.66
N ARG A 31 25.46 14.81 6.43
CA ARG A 31 24.18 14.09 6.25
C ARG A 31 22.96 14.96 6.57
N THR A 32 23.08 15.92 7.49
CA THR A 32 21.99 16.82 7.88
C THR A 32 21.88 18.07 7.00
N LEU A 33 22.98 18.58 6.44
CA LEU A 33 22.97 19.70 5.49
C LEU A 33 22.47 19.29 4.11
N GLN A 34 22.74 18.05 3.67
CA GLN A 34 22.26 17.53 2.39
C GLN A 34 20.77 17.13 2.45
N SER A 35 20.25 16.80 3.64
CA SER A 35 18.81 16.62 3.86
C SER A 35 18.06 17.95 3.97
N ALA A 36 18.65 18.98 4.58
CA ALA A 36 18.02 20.30 4.76
C ALA A 36 17.97 21.14 3.47
N SER A 37 19.03 21.14 2.66
CA SER A 37 19.08 21.90 1.40
C SER A 37 18.09 21.37 0.35
N ASN A 38 17.92 20.05 0.28
CA ASN A 38 16.98 19.43 -0.65
C ASN A 38 15.53 19.40 -0.13
N GLN A 39 15.29 19.46 1.18
CA GLN A 39 13.93 19.63 1.74
C GLN A 39 13.41 21.05 1.52
N ALA A 40 14.29 22.05 1.57
CA ALA A 40 13.91 23.44 1.35
C ALA A 40 13.49 23.69 -0.13
N SER A 41 14.18 23.09 -1.10
CA SER A 41 13.89 23.27 -2.53
C SER A 41 12.63 22.52 -2.99
N SER A 42 12.39 21.30 -2.50
CA SER A 42 11.18 20.54 -2.85
C SER A 42 9.92 21.10 -2.20
N ALA A 43 10.01 21.63 -0.97
CA ALA A 43 8.87 22.29 -0.32
C ALA A 43 8.56 23.68 -0.91
N GLN A 44 9.58 24.41 -1.37
CA GLN A 44 9.41 25.74 -1.97
C GLN A 44 8.61 25.73 -3.29
N ASN A 45 8.67 24.66 -4.08
CA ASN A 45 7.93 24.57 -5.35
C ASN A 45 6.41 24.38 -5.17
N TYR A 46 5.98 23.88 -4.00
CA TYR A 46 4.56 23.62 -3.72
C TYR A 46 3.89 24.70 -2.87
N ALA A 47 4.63 25.30 -1.95
CA ALA A 47 4.09 26.09 -0.85
C ALA A 47 4.08 27.61 -1.10
N LEU A 48 3.52 28.06 -2.23
CA LEU A 48 3.30 29.51 -2.47
C LEU A 48 1.92 30.00 -2.02
N GLN A 49 1.00 29.11 -1.59
CA GLN A 49 -0.33 29.49 -1.09
C GLN A 49 -0.70 28.79 0.23
N ASN A 50 -1.23 29.54 1.20
CA ASN A 50 -1.57 29.05 2.55
C ASN A 50 -2.61 27.91 2.57
N ALA A 51 -3.51 27.85 1.58
CA ALA A 51 -4.54 26.80 1.49
C ALA A 51 -3.94 25.43 1.12
N ASP A 52 -2.91 25.41 0.26
CA ASP A 52 -2.25 24.18 -0.18
C ASP A 52 -1.51 23.50 0.98
N ASN A 53 -0.88 24.29 1.86
CA ASN A 53 -0.21 23.75 3.04
C ASN A 53 -1.16 23.03 3.99
N ARG A 54 -2.42 23.48 4.11
CA ARG A 54 -3.41 22.81 4.97
C ARG A 54 -3.86 21.49 4.38
N TYR A 55 -4.23 21.48 3.10
CA TYR A 55 -4.56 20.25 2.39
C TYR A 55 -3.41 19.23 2.45
N ILE A 56 -2.18 19.69 2.22
CA ILE A 56 -0.99 18.83 2.31
C ILE A 56 -0.86 18.23 3.71
N ASN A 57 -1.08 18.99 4.77
CA ASN A 57 -1.02 18.46 6.14
C ASN A 57 -2.11 17.41 6.40
N ASP A 58 -3.34 17.65 5.93
CA ASP A 58 -4.45 16.69 6.04
C ASP A 58 -4.12 15.39 5.28
N LEU A 59 -3.58 15.51 4.06
CA LEU A 59 -3.14 14.37 3.25
C LEU A 59 -1.96 13.62 3.88
N LEU A 60 -1.01 14.33 4.50
CA LEU A 60 0.11 13.70 5.22
C LEU A 60 -0.42 12.89 6.41
N GLN A 61 -1.33 13.44 7.20
CA GLN A 61 -1.95 12.71 8.30
C GLN A 61 -2.70 11.47 7.79
N LEU A 62 -3.46 11.62 6.70
CA LEU A 62 -4.15 10.51 6.06
C LEU A 62 -3.16 9.42 5.63
N ALA A 63 -2.10 9.78 4.91
CA ALA A 63 -1.12 8.83 4.40
C ALA A 63 -0.35 8.10 5.51
N GLU A 64 0.01 8.81 6.58
CA GLU A 64 0.72 8.22 7.71
C GLU A 64 -0.14 7.29 8.57
N THR A 65 -1.47 7.43 8.54
CA THR A 65 -2.38 6.70 9.45
C THR A 65 -3.32 5.72 8.74
N SER A 66 -3.40 5.75 7.40
CA SER A 66 -4.28 4.88 6.60
C SER A 66 -3.68 3.51 6.33
N HIS A 67 -3.34 2.80 7.40
CA HIS A 67 -2.93 1.40 7.39
C HIS A 67 -3.37 0.71 8.68
N ILE A 68 -3.26 -0.62 8.75
CA ILE A 68 -3.79 -1.42 9.87
C ILE A 68 -3.15 -1.11 11.23
N ALA A 69 -1.95 -0.51 11.23
CA ALA A 69 -1.22 -0.12 12.44
C ALA A 69 -1.22 1.40 12.70
N GLY A 70 -1.97 2.19 11.92
CA GLY A 70 -1.85 3.65 11.86
C GLY A 70 -2.20 4.40 13.15
N ARG A 71 -2.83 3.74 14.12
CA ARG A 71 -3.05 4.29 15.47
C ARG A 71 -1.81 4.22 16.37
N PHE A 72 -0.84 3.39 16.01
CA PHE A 72 0.30 3.04 16.87
C PHE A 72 1.64 3.51 16.28
N VAL A 73 1.74 3.55 14.96
CA VAL A 73 2.97 3.87 14.24
C VAL A 73 2.63 4.54 12.92
N LYS A 74 3.50 5.46 12.49
CA LYS A 74 3.39 6.13 11.20
C LYS A 74 3.82 5.22 10.06
N LEU A 75 3.17 5.34 8.90
CA LEU A 75 3.55 4.58 7.71
C LEU A 75 5.03 4.76 7.36
N SER A 76 5.56 5.99 7.43
CA SER A 76 6.96 6.29 7.09
C SER A 76 8.00 5.55 7.93
N GLU A 77 7.62 5.01 9.09
CA GLU A 77 8.52 4.31 10.01
C GLU A 77 8.58 2.79 9.77
N ILE A 78 7.63 2.22 9.03
CA ILE A 78 7.47 0.77 8.85
C ILE A 78 7.24 0.34 7.40
N VAL A 79 7.26 1.29 6.47
CA VAL A 79 6.99 1.03 5.05
C VAL A 79 8.18 0.32 4.40
N VAL A 80 7.84 -0.70 3.62
CA VAL A 80 8.74 -1.31 2.63
C VAL A 80 8.49 -0.61 1.30
N GLU A 81 9.55 -0.26 0.57
CA GLU A 81 9.43 0.37 -0.74
C GLU A 81 8.52 -0.47 -1.65
N PRO A 82 7.41 0.09 -2.16
CA PRO A 82 6.63 -0.58 -3.19
C PRO A 82 7.45 -0.60 -4.48
N ARG A 83 7.72 -1.82 -4.95
CA ARG A 83 8.39 -2.08 -6.23
C ARG A 83 7.36 -2.55 -7.24
N PHE A 84 7.60 -2.29 -8.52
CA PHE A 84 6.67 -2.67 -9.60
C PHE A 84 7.35 -3.63 -10.56
N VAL A 85 6.61 -4.58 -11.12
CA VAL A 85 7.14 -5.52 -12.10
C VAL A 85 7.44 -4.76 -13.39
N ALA A 86 8.68 -4.84 -13.85
CA ALA A 86 9.07 -4.23 -15.13
C ALA A 86 8.30 -4.89 -16.30
N PRO A 87 7.97 -4.13 -17.36
CA PRO A 87 7.40 -4.71 -18.57
C PRO A 87 8.35 -5.75 -19.15
N THR A 88 7.80 -6.81 -19.75
CA THR A 88 8.63 -7.82 -20.41
C THR A 88 9.20 -7.19 -21.68
N PRO A 89 10.53 -7.25 -21.90
CA PRO A 89 11.12 -6.74 -23.14
C PRO A 89 10.52 -7.47 -24.34
N LEU A 90 10.43 -6.76 -25.46
CA LEU A 90 10.04 -7.38 -26.72
C LEU A 90 11.03 -8.50 -27.07
N ALA A 91 10.55 -9.56 -27.72
CA ALA A 91 11.39 -10.70 -28.10
C ALA A 91 12.57 -10.21 -28.96
N ALA A 92 13.78 -10.30 -28.41
CA ALA A 92 15.01 -10.08 -29.14
C ALA A 92 15.38 -11.34 -29.96
N PRO A 93 16.19 -11.21 -31.03
CA PRO A 93 16.78 -12.37 -31.69
C PRO A 93 17.44 -13.27 -30.64
N PRO A 94 17.36 -14.61 -30.77
CA PRO A 94 17.97 -15.50 -29.79
C PRO A 94 19.48 -15.23 -29.75
N ASP A 95 19.98 -14.73 -28.62
CA ASP A 95 21.40 -14.77 -28.33
C ASP A 95 21.83 -16.26 -28.25
N ASP A 96 23.02 -16.57 -28.76
CA ASP A 96 23.59 -17.93 -28.74
C ASP A 96 23.83 -18.47 -27.31
N ASP A 97 23.75 -17.61 -26.29
CA ASP A 97 23.85 -17.99 -24.89
C ASP A 97 22.50 -18.50 -24.37
N VAL A 98 22.43 -19.82 -24.11
CA VAL A 98 21.30 -20.48 -23.45
C VAL A 98 21.22 -20.05 -21.98
N ILE A 99 20.72 -18.85 -21.73
CA ILE A 99 20.34 -18.44 -20.37
C ILE A 99 19.13 -19.31 -19.98
N ARG A 100 19.34 -20.20 -19.00
CA ARG A 100 18.27 -20.99 -18.39
C ARG A 100 17.40 -20.07 -17.54
N ASP A 101 16.46 -19.39 -18.18
CA ASP A 101 15.46 -18.60 -17.48
C ASP A 101 14.42 -19.51 -16.81
N VAL A 102 14.23 -19.35 -15.49
CA VAL A 102 13.22 -20.08 -14.71
C VAL A 102 11.79 -19.78 -15.20
N PHE A 103 11.58 -18.61 -15.81
CA PHE A 103 10.29 -18.23 -16.38
C PHE A 103 9.89 -19.02 -17.63
N ARG A 104 10.78 -19.87 -18.19
CA ARG A 104 10.39 -20.89 -19.18
C ARG A 104 9.48 -21.97 -18.61
N VAL A 105 9.50 -22.19 -17.29
CA VAL A 105 8.65 -23.18 -16.60
C VAL A 105 7.52 -22.48 -15.87
N ILE A 106 7.80 -21.33 -15.27
CA ILE A 106 6.86 -20.58 -14.43
C ILE A 106 6.32 -19.39 -15.20
N PRO A 107 5.01 -19.35 -15.49
CA PRO A 107 4.44 -18.32 -16.33
C PRO A 107 4.55 -16.94 -15.67
N ARG A 108 5.11 -15.96 -16.39
CA ARG A 108 5.16 -14.55 -15.96
C ARG A 108 3.85 -13.85 -16.32
N VAL A 109 2.79 -14.15 -15.57
CA VAL A 109 1.45 -13.59 -15.79
C VAL A 109 1.09 -12.61 -14.68
N GLY A 110 0.61 -11.43 -15.07
CA GLY A 110 0.22 -10.37 -14.14
C GLY A 110 -0.92 -10.76 -13.19
N ASP A 111 -1.82 -11.65 -13.62
CA ASP A 111 -2.93 -12.18 -12.81
C ASP A 111 -2.48 -12.99 -11.59
N TYR A 112 -1.29 -13.60 -11.67
CA TYR A 112 -0.74 -14.46 -10.61
C TYR A 112 0.64 -13.98 -10.13
N PRO A 113 0.71 -12.77 -9.55
CA PRO A 113 1.99 -12.16 -9.20
C PRO A 113 2.75 -12.98 -8.15
N PHE A 114 2.05 -13.80 -7.34
CA PHE A 114 2.67 -14.67 -6.34
C PHE A 114 3.55 -15.78 -6.92
N LEU A 115 3.35 -16.18 -8.18
CA LEU A 115 4.19 -17.22 -8.82
C LEU A 115 5.63 -16.74 -9.03
N SER A 116 5.82 -15.44 -9.25
CA SER A 116 7.13 -14.84 -9.43
C SER A 116 7.76 -14.33 -8.13
N ALA A 117 7.03 -14.38 -7.01
CA ALA A 117 7.47 -13.86 -5.73
C ALA A 117 8.83 -14.41 -5.24
N PRO A 118 9.14 -15.72 -5.38
CA PRO A 118 10.42 -16.28 -4.94
C PRO A 118 11.62 -15.96 -5.83
N TYR A 119 11.39 -15.41 -7.03
CA TYR A 119 12.42 -15.23 -8.05
C TYR A 119 12.89 -13.79 -8.14
N ASN A 120 14.16 -13.61 -8.50
CA ASN A 120 14.68 -12.28 -8.75
C ASN A 120 14.10 -11.77 -10.08
N LEU A 121 13.30 -10.72 -9.99
CA LEU A 121 12.71 -10.04 -11.14
C LEU A 121 13.29 -8.65 -11.22
N GLU A 122 13.46 -8.16 -12.44
CA GLU A 122 13.64 -6.73 -12.68
C GLU A 122 12.41 -5.97 -12.18
N THR A 123 12.65 -4.87 -11.49
CA THR A 123 11.60 -4.06 -10.88
C THR A 123 11.84 -2.58 -11.10
N LEU A 124 10.75 -1.84 -11.18
CA LEU A 124 10.75 -0.39 -11.24
C LEU A 124 10.55 0.20 -9.83
N ALA A 125 11.24 1.30 -9.56
CA ALA A 125 11.04 2.19 -8.42
C ALA A 125 9.83 3.11 -8.64
N ILE A 126 9.44 3.85 -7.60
CA ILE A 126 8.40 4.89 -7.69
C ILE A 126 8.76 5.97 -8.73
N ASP A 127 10.02 6.42 -8.79
CA ASP A 127 10.41 7.47 -9.73
C ASP A 127 10.33 7.04 -11.19
N GLU A 128 10.58 5.76 -11.44
CA GLU A 128 10.59 5.19 -12.79
C GLU A 128 9.18 5.10 -13.37
N LEU A 129 8.13 5.00 -12.52
CA LEU A 129 6.74 5.06 -12.98
C LEU A 129 6.40 6.36 -13.71
N GLY A 130 7.05 7.46 -13.33
CA GLY A 130 6.81 8.78 -13.92
C GLY A 130 7.39 8.96 -15.32
N THR A 131 8.17 8.00 -15.82
CA THR A 131 8.85 8.08 -17.13
C THR A 131 7.98 7.61 -18.31
N GLY A 132 6.90 6.87 -18.03
CA GLY A 132 5.99 6.32 -19.03
C GLY A 132 4.70 7.13 -19.20
N ASP A 133 3.60 6.41 -19.41
CA ASP A 133 2.27 7.02 -19.56
C ASP A 133 1.81 7.75 -18.29
N ARG A 134 1.04 8.83 -18.49
CA ARG A 134 0.45 9.61 -17.40
C ARG A 134 -0.77 8.96 -16.74
N ALA A 135 -1.26 7.85 -17.28
CA ALA A 135 -2.41 7.13 -16.76
C ALA A 135 -2.05 5.67 -16.49
N ILE A 136 -1.92 5.30 -15.22
CA ILE A 136 -1.45 3.99 -14.78
C ILE A 136 -2.55 3.28 -13.99
N ALA A 137 -2.82 2.03 -14.34
CA ALA A 137 -3.57 1.12 -13.48
C ALA A 137 -2.58 0.38 -12.58
N LEU A 138 -2.58 0.67 -11.28
CA LEU A 138 -1.73 -0.01 -10.29
C LEU A 138 -2.42 -1.28 -9.80
N LEU A 139 -1.94 -2.43 -10.26
CA LEU A 139 -2.60 -3.72 -10.11
C LEU A 139 -1.92 -4.59 -9.06
N GLY A 140 -2.73 -5.29 -8.27
CA GLY A 140 -2.22 -6.23 -7.26
C GLY A 140 -3.35 -7.03 -6.64
N ARG A 141 -2.99 -8.03 -5.83
CA ARG A 141 -3.97 -8.78 -5.04
C ARG A 141 -4.40 -7.95 -3.82
N PRO A 142 -5.64 -8.12 -3.30
CA PRO A 142 -5.97 -7.61 -1.98
C PRO A 142 -4.93 -8.05 -0.93
N GLY A 143 -4.58 -7.16 0.01
CA GLY A 143 -3.52 -7.42 0.99
C GLY A 143 -2.08 -7.24 0.48
N SER A 144 -1.85 -6.99 -0.81
CA SER A 144 -0.49 -6.76 -1.36
C SER A 144 0.09 -5.38 -1.05
N GLY A 145 -0.70 -4.46 -0.47
CA GLY A 145 -0.27 -3.10 -0.16
C GLY A 145 -0.52 -2.07 -1.27
N ARG A 146 -1.57 -2.22 -2.10
CA ARG A 146 -1.90 -1.27 -3.18
C ARG A 146 -2.22 0.14 -2.66
N THR A 147 -3.14 0.25 -1.69
CA THR A 147 -3.42 1.50 -0.98
C THR A 147 -2.15 2.06 -0.33
N THR A 148 -1.37 1.20 0.33
CA THR A 148 -0.09 1.59 0.92
C THR A 148 0.87 2.15 -0.13
N ALA A 149 0.94 1.57 -1.32
CA ALA A 149 1.76 2.07 -2.42
C ALA A 149 1.31 3.47 -2.89
N LEU A 150 -0.01 3.71 -3.05
CA LEU A 150 -0.52 5.06 -3.36
C LEU A 150 -0.11 6.08 -2.30
N LEU A 151 -0.34 5.79 -1.02
CA LEU A 151 -0.01 6.69 0.07
C LEU A 151 1.51 6.89 0.20
N THR A 152 2.30 5.87 -0.10
CA THR A 152 3.75 5.96 -0.19
C THR A 152 4.18 6.89 -1.32
N ILE A 153 3.56 6.79 -2.50
CA ILE A 153 3.79 7.70 -3.63
C ILE A 153 3.45 9.13 -3.24
N ALA A 154 2.37 9.36 -2.48
CA ALA A 154 2.03 10.69 -1.95
C ALA A 154 3.09 11.22 -0.96
N LEU A 155 3.55 10.39 0.00
CA LEU A 155 4.59 10.80 0.95
C LEU A 155 5.93 11.09 0.24
N ARG A 156 6.24 10.31 -0.79
CA ARG A 156 7.42 10.45 -1.63
C ARG A 156 7.38 11.72 -2.49
N SER A 157 6.24 12.00 -3.14
CA SER A 157 6.06 13.22 -3.96
C SER A 157 6.18 14.49 -3.12
N LEU A 158 5.68 14.45 -1.88
CA LEU A 158 5.82 15.53 -0.88
C LEU A 158 7.22 15.62 -0.24
N GLY A 159 8.16 14.75 -0.62
CA GLY A 159 9.52 14.71 -0.09
C GLY A 159 9.62 14.32 1.39
N LYS A 160 8.56 13.73 1.95
CA LYS A 160 8.52 13.20 3.33
C LYS A 160 9.12 11.81 3.46
N MET A 161 9.27 11.11 2.34
CA MET A 161 9.84 9.79 2.28
C MET A 161 10.92 9.72 1.20
N LYS A 162 11.98 8.96 1.47
CA LYS A 162 13.04 8.64 0.51
C LYS A 162 13.40 7.18 0.68
N PHE A 163 13.58 6.50 -0.44
CA PHE A 163 14.15 5.18 -0.48
C PHE A 163 15.55 5.33 -1.06
N ASP A 164 16.55 4.96 -0.27
CA ASP A 164 17.92 4.96 -0.74
C ASP A 164 18.07 3.79 -1.70
N THR A 165 18.64 4.03 -2.89
CA THR A 165 18.94 2.96 -3.84
C THR A 165 19.83 1.94 -3.12
N PRO A 166 19.49 0.64 -3.14
CA PRO A 166 20.31 -0.39 -2.50
C PRO A 166 21.74 -0.26 -3.00
N VAL A 167 22.67 0.01 -2.08
CA VAL A 167 24.06 0.21 -2.47
C VAL A 167 24.59 -1.11 -3.00
N ASP A 168 25.04 -1.12 -4.25
CA ASP A 168 25.69 -2.29 -4.82
C ASP A 168 26.90 -2.64 -3.95
N LYS A 169 26.90 -3.83 -3.34
CA LYS A 169 27.98 -4.30 -2.48
C LYS A 169 29.32 -4.36 -3.21
N VAL A 170 29.29 -4.54 -4.53
CA VAL A 170 30.48 -4.47 -5.39
C VAL A 170 30.95 -3.02 -5.42
N GLN A 171 30.07 -2.07 -5.73
CA GLN A 171 30.40 -0.64 -5.71
C GLN A 171 30.89 -0.20 -4.32
N GLN A 172 30.25 -0.63 -3.24
CA GLN A 172 30.66 -0.34 -1.86
C GLN A 172 32.06 -0.87 -1.53
N ARG A 173 32.40 -2.07 -2.01
CA ARG A 173 33.76 -2.63 -1.87
C ARG A 173 34.76 -1.85 -2.70
N LEU A 174 34.41 -1.49 -3.92
CA LEU A 174 35.25 -0.66 -4.80
C LEU A 174 35.50 0.72 -4.17
N ASP A 175 34.45 1.36 -3.65
CA ASP A 175 34.52 2.67 -2.98
C ASP A 175 35.34 2.59 -1.69
N ALA A 176 35.22 1.50 -0.92
CA ALA A 176 36.00 1.28 0.29
C ALA A 176 37.49 1.00 -0.02
N GLU A 177 37.77 0.22 -1.07
CA GLU A 177 39.13 0.05 -1.60
C GLU A 177 39.69 1.37 -2.10
N GLU A 178 38.90 2.19 -2.79
CA GLU A 178 39.29 3.52 -3.26
C GLU A 178 39.55 4.52 -2.13
N ALA A 179 38.73 4.49 -1.09
CA ALA A 179 38.93 5.31 0.09
C ALA A 179 40.24 4.97 0.82
N ALA A 180 40.72 3.73 0.69
CA ALA A 180 42.00 3.27 1.23
C ALA A 180 43.21 3.60 0.34
N LEU A 181 43.02 4.05 -0.92
CA LEU A 181 44.12 4.41 -1.84
C LEU A 181 44.71 5.79 -1.55
N ASN A 182 46.00 5.96 -1.84
CA ASN A 182 46.72 7.23 -1.68
C ASN A 182 46.38 8.20 -2.84
N GLU A 183 46.53 9.52 -2.63
CA GLU A 183 46.07 10.59 -3.54
C GLU A 183 46.57 10.43 -4.99
N LYS A 184 47.84 10.04 -5.17
CA LYS A 184 48.43 9.76 -6.50
C LYS A 184 47.78 8.57 -7.22
N GLN A 185 47.37 7.53 -6.49
CA GLN A 185 46.76 6.33 -7.07
C GLN A 185 45.31 6.59 -7.49
N ARG A 186 44.58 7.44 -6.74
CA ARG A 186 43.23 7.88 -7.12
C ARG A 186 43.24 8.67 -8.42
N ALA A 187 44.20 9.60 -8.59
CA ALA A 187 44.31 10.40 -9.81
C ALA A 187 44.59 9.55 -11.07
N VAL A 188 45.42 8.52 -10.95
CA VAL A 188 45.70 7.58 -12.07
C VAL A 188 44.46 6.78 -12.45
N ARG A 189 43.73 6.24 -11.46
CA ARG A 189 42.50 5.48 -11.74
C ARG A 189 41.34 6.33 -12.25
N ILE A 190 41.18 7.56 -11.79
CA ILE A 190 40.16 8.48 -12.32
C ILE A 190 40.44 8.74 -13.81
N LYS A 191 41.71 8.96 -14.16
CA LYS A 191 42.12 9.15 -15.56
C LYS A 191 41.88 7.88 -16.39
N GLU A 192 42.21 6.71 -15.87
CA GLU A 192 41.93 5.42 -16.54
C GLU A 192 40.42 5.19 -16.72
N ARG A 193 39.59 5.44 -15.70
CA ARG A 193 38.12 5.33 -15.81
C ARG A 193 37.54 6.29 -16.84
N LEU A 194 37.93 7.56 -16.82
CA LEU A 194 37.51 8.53 -17.83
C LEU A 194 37.86 8.05 -19.24
N THR A 195 39.06 7.49 -19.43
CA THR A 195 39.45 6.95 -20.75
C THR A 195 38.70 5.68 -21.15
N ILE A 196 38.35 4.81 -20.20
CA ILE A 196 37.58 3.59 -20.45
C ILE A 196 36.12 3.94 -20.74
N GLU A 197 35.53 4.83 -19.95
CA GLU A 197 34.16 5.30 -20.11
C GLU A 197 34.00 6.03 -21.46
N GLN A 198 34.96 6.87 -21.83
CA GLN A 198 34.98 7.53 -23.13
C GLN A 198 35.08 6.53 -24.28
N ARG A 199 35.95 5.52 -24.18
CA ARG A 199 36.04 4.44 -25.19
C ARG A 199 34.81 3.55 -25.24
N ALA A 200 34.15 3.30 -24.10
CA ALA A 200 32.91 2.53 -24.04
C ALA A 200 31.74 3.31 -24.65
N LYS A 201 31.65 4.62 -24.38
CA LYS A 201 30.70 5.54 -25.00
C LYS A 201 30.92 5.67 -26.51
N GLU A 202 32.18 5.73 -26.97
CA GLU A 202 32.52 5.74 -28.40
C GLU A 202 32.09 4.44 -29.10
N ARG A 203 32.33 3.27 -28.49
CA ARG A 203 31.86 1.98 -29.05
C ARG A 203 30.35 1.86 -29.05
N LEU A 204 29.67 2.28 -27.98
CA LEU A 204 28.21 2.26 -27.91
C LEU A 204 27.58 3.24 -28.92
N ALA A 205 28.21 4.40 -29.16
CA ALA A 205 27.79 5.34 -30.19
C ALA A 205 27.97 4.78 -31.61
N GLU A 206 29.05 4.03 -31.86
CA GLU A 206 29.27 3.31 -33.13
C GLU A 206 28.28 2.15 -33.34
N GLU A 207 27.95 1.39 -32.28
CA GLU A 207 27.03 0.25 -32.36
C GLU A 207 25.54 0.66 -32.44
N GLN A 208 25.13 1.73 -31.75
CA GLN A 208 23.72 2.16 -31.68
C GLN A 208 23.37 3.40 -32.52
N GLY A 209 24.35 4.07 -33.14
CA GLY A 209 24.12 5.23 -34.02
C GLY A 209 23.58 6.48 -33.30
N VAL A 210 23.75 6.58 -31.98
CA VAL A 210 23.29 7.72 -31.15
C VAL A 210 24.50 8.49 -30.63
N ALA A 211 24.56 9.79 -30.93
CA ALA A 211 25.56 10.69 -30.37
C ALA A 211 25.20 11.04 -28.93
N PHE A 212 26.04 10.66 -27.97
CA PHE A 212 25.91 11.08 -26.57
C PHE A 212 26.40 12.52 -26.43
N ASP A 213 25.48 13.48 -26.46
CA ASP A 213 25.78 14.89 -26.22
C ASP A 213 26.10 15.11 -24.73
N THR A 214 27.28 15.68 -24.44
CA THR A 214 27.84 15.78 -23.08
C THR A 214 27.14 16.79 -22.16
N ASP A 215 26.17 17.55 -22.67
CA ASP A 215 25.55 18.67 -21.96
C ASP A 215 24.12 18.42 -21.43
N VAL A 216 23.57 17.21 -21.58
CA VAL A 216 22.20 16.91 -21.11
C VAL A 216 22.17 16.20 -19.73
N GLU A 217 23.28 15.64 -19.26
CA GLU A 217 23.33 14.85 -18.01
C GLU A 217 23.47 15.68 -16.71
N SER A 218 23.34 17.01 -16.74
CA SER A 218 23.56 17.87 -15.56
C SER A 218 22.48 18.93 -15.32
N GLN A 219 21.22 18.58 -15.54
CA GLN A 219 20.13 19.21 -14.79
C GLN A 219 19.42 18.15 -13.97
N SER A 220 19.68 18.13 -12.66
CA SER A 220 18.95 17.36 -11.65
C SER A 220 17.50 17.86 -11.59
N SER A 221 16.74 17.55 -12.62
CA SER A 221 15.36 17.95 -12.74
C SER A 221 14.59 17.02 -11.80
N LEU A 222 13.96 17.57 -10.76
CA LEU A 222 13.22 16.81 -9.74
C LEU A 222 12.30 15.75 -10.40
N PRO A 223 12.15 14.52 -9.88
CA PRO A 223 11.22 13.54 -10.46
C PRO A 223 9.82 14.14 -10.68
N ILE A 224 9.09 13.67 -11.70
CA ILE A 224 7.82 14.30 -12.12
C ILE A 224 6.80 14.38 -10.97
N PHE A 225 6.73 13.34 -10.14
CA PHE A 225 5.83 13.32 -8.99
C PHE A 225 6.19 14.40 -7.96
N ASN A 226 7.47 14.75 -7.81
CA ASN A 226 7.94 15.87 -6.97
C ASN A 226 7.70 17.25 -7.58
N ARG A 227 6.98 17.34 -8.71
CA ARG A 227 6.49 18.59 -9.29
C ARG A 227 4.96 18.70 -9.29
N MET A 228 4.24 17.62 -8.96
CA MET A 228 2.78 17.54 -8.98
C MET A 228 2.21 17.51 -7.56
N MET A 229 1.03 18.11 -7.36
CA MET A 229 0.31 18.04 -6.08
C MET A 229 -0.40 16.68 -6.00
N PRO A 230 -0.03 15.80 -5.06
CA PRO A 230 -0.76 14.55 -4.87
C PRO A 230 -2.17 14.83 -4.35
N VAL A 231 -3.16 14.17 -4.94
CA VAL A 231 -4.54 14.21 -4.51
C VAL A 231 -5.03 12.77 -4.37
N TYR A 232 -5.33 12.35 -3.15
CA TYR A 232 -5.87 11.02 -2.88
C TYR A 232 -7.39 11.04 -2.79
N ILE A 233 -8.04 10.06 -3.44
CA ILE A 233 -9.47 9.80 -3.27
C ILE A 233 -9.77 8.31 -3.27
N HIS A 234 -10.83 7.92 -2.56
CA HIS A 234 -11.42 6.60 -2.65
C HIS A 234 -12.71 6.69 -3.47
N LEU A 235 -12.92 5.79 -4.43
CA LEU A 235 -14.09 5.85 -5.33
C LEU A 235 -15.43 5.74 -4.60
N ALA A 236 -15.47 5.09 -3.43
CA ALA A 236 -16.65 5.07 -2.58
C ALA A 236 -17.07 6.46 -2.07
N ASP A 237 -16.15 7.44 -1.98
CA ASP A 237 -16.49 8.81 -1.59
C ASP A 237 -16.96 9.67 -2.76
N VAL A 238 -16.88 9.18 -4.00
CA VAL A 238 -17.31 9.93 -5.18
C VAL A 238 -18.80 9.66 -5.42
N ASN A 239 -19.64 10.65 -5.11
CA ASN A 239 -21.07 10.57 -5.37
C ASN A 239 -21.38 11.07 -6.78
N VAL A 240 -21.62 10.13 -7.69
CA VAL A 240 -22.01 10.42 -9.08
C VAL A 240 -23.54 10.48 -9.24
N ARG A 241 -24.30 10.41 -8.12
CA ARG A 241 -25.77 10.45 -8.08
C ARG A 241 -26.35 11.85 -7.93
N ASP A 242 -25.52 12.80 -7.51
CA ASP A 242 -25.91 14.19 -7.23
C ASP A 242 -25.99 14.97 -8.56
N ALA A 243 -26.84 14.47 -9.48
CA ALA A 243 -27.22 15.00 -10.78
C ALA A 243 -26.08 15.21 -11.83
N GLU A 244 -26.45 15.12 -13.11
CA GLU A 244 -25.79 15.81 -14.24
C GLU A 244 -24.46 15.26 -14.81
N PHE A 245 -24.56 14.20 -15.62
CA PHE A 245 -23.83 14.18 -16.90
C PHE A 245 -24.73 14.73 -18.00
N GLY A 246 -25.09 16.01 -17.86
CA GLY A 246 -25.60 16.85 -18.93
C GLY A 246 -24.45 17.63 -19.58
N LYS A 247 -24.72 18.39 -20.65
CA LYS A 247 -23.72 19.12 -21.45
C LYS A 247 -22.95 20.24 -20.72
N GLU A 248 -23.19 20.50 -19.43
CA GLU A 248 -22.71 21.72 -18.75
C GLU A 248 -22.07 21.53 -17.35
N ILE A 249 -21.85 20.31 -16.86
CA ILE A 249 -21.17 20.10 -15.56
C ILE A 249 -19.79 19.50 -15.70
N ASP A 250 -18.84 20.16 -15.05
CA ASP A 250 -17.44 19.82 -15.02
C ASP A 250 -17.24 18.44 -14.35
N PRO A 251 -16.56 17.47 -15.00
CA PRO A 251 -16.32 16.15 -14.43
C PRO A 251 -15.47 16.16 -13.14
N ALA A 252 -14.80 17.27 -12.81
CA ALA A 252 -14.07 17.42 -11.54
C ALA A 252 -14.99 17.74 -10.33
N GLU A 253 -16.25 18.11 -10.52
CA GLU A 253 -17.13 18.48 -9.40
C GLU A 253 -17.33 17.33 -8.39
N PRO A 254 -17.59 16.07 -8.79
CA PRO A 254 -17.65 14.94 -7.85
C PRO A 254 -16.34 14.70 -7.10
N LEU A 255 -15.18 14.93 -7.75
CA LEU A 255 -13.85 14.84 -7.13
C LEU A 255 -13.69 15.89 -6.04
N VAL A 256 -14.01 17.15 -6.37
CA VAL A 256 -13.90 18.28 -5.45
C VAL A 256 -14.77 18.06 -4.22
N ARG A 257 -16.04 17.66 -4.41
CA ARG A 257 -16.96 17.36 -3.30
C ARG A 257 -16.47 16.20 -2.43
N ALA A 258 -15.90 15.16 -3.03
CA ALA A 258 -15.33 14.05 -2.27
C ALA A 258 -14.18 14.54 -1.37
N ILE A 259 -13.27 15.35 -1.91
CA ILE A 259 -12.13 15.90 -1.16
C ILE A 259 -12.60 16.84 -0.04
N GLN A 260 -13.59 17.69 -0.30
CA GLN A 260 -14.15 18.59 0.72
C GLN A 260 -14.69 17.85 1.95
N ARG A 261 -15.20 16.62 1.78
CA ARG A 261 -15.69 15.78 2.88
C ARG A 261 -14.57 15.09 3.66
N GLN A 262 -13.39 14.93 3.06
CA GLN A 262 -12.25 14.23 3.68
C GLN A 262 -11.35 15.16 4.51
N VAL A 263 -11.45 16.48 4.30
CA VAL A 263 -10.53 17.48 4.88
C VAL A 263 -11.22 18.31 5.95
N GLY A 264 -10.45 19.00 6.80
CA GLY A 264 -11.01 19.86 7.85
C GLY A 264 -11.79 21.06 7.30
N ARG A 265 -12.67 21.65 8.13
CA ARG A 265 -13.65 22.70 7.72
C ARG A 265 -13.05 23.85 6.93
N VAL A 266 -11.89 24.32 7.35
CA VAL A 266 -11.23 25.48 6.74
C VAL A 266 -10.52 25.10 5.43
N THR A 267 -10.00 23.87 5.35
CA THR A 267 -9.47 23.31 4.10
C THR A 267 -10.61 23.12 3.09
N ALA A 268 -11.75 22.59 3.52
CA ALA A 268 -12.91 22.31 2.68
C ALA A 268 -13.47 23.55 1.96
N SER A 269 -13.43 24.73 2.58
CA SER A 269 -13.90 25.97 1.96
C SER A 269 -12.92 26.60 0.98
N THR A 270 -11.63 26.23 1.04
CA THR A 270 -10.56 26.84 0.23
C THR A 270 -10.01 25.93 -0.87
N ILE A 271 -10.12 24.61 -0.70
CA ILE A 271 -9.60 23.63 -1.65
C ILE A 271 -10.22 23.68 -3.06
N PRO A 272 -11.53 23.95 -3.28
CA PRO A 272 -12.13 23.85 -4.61
C PRO A 272 -11.44 24.72 -5.66
N ARG A 273 -11.29 26.02 -5.36
CA ARG A 273 -10.68 26.99 -6.29
C ARG A 273 -9.25 26.59 -6.66
N ASN A 274 -8.48 26.14 -5.68
CA ASN A 274 -7.09 25.74 -5.88
C ASN A 274 -6.99 24.45 -6.68
N LEU A 275 -7.85 23.48 -6.39
CA LEU A 275 -7.88 22.20 -7.08
C LEU A 275 -8.28 22.37 -8.56
N TYR A 276 -9.35 23.12 -8.86
CA TYR A 276 -9.72 23.45 -10.24
C TYR A 276 -8.58 24.13 -11.01
N THR A 277 -7.90 25.10 -10.37
CA THR A 277 -6.77 25.80 -10.99
C THR A 277 -5.60 24.85 -11.30
N ARG A 278 -5.30 23.90 -10.41
CA ARG A 278 -4.20 22.95 -10.60
C ARG A 278 -4.55 21.85 -11.60
N LEU A 279 -5.79 21.36 -11.58
CA LEU A 279 -6.31 20.39 -12.55
C LEU A 279 -6.21 20.96 -13.98
N GLY A 280 -6.68 22.20 -14.19
CA GLY A 280 -6.57 22.87 -15.50
C GLY A 280 -5.14 23.20 -15.94
N ARG A 281 -4.14 23.09 -15.06
CA ARG A 281 -2.71 23.29 -15.37
C ARG A 281 -1.93 21.98 -15.52
N GLY A 282 -2.56 20.81 -15.37
CA GLY A 282 -1.86 19.52 -15.40
C GLY A 282 -0.90 19.31 -14.23
N GLN A 283 -1.17 19.95 -13.07
CA GLN A 283 -0.28 19.95 -11.91
C GLN A 283 -0.73 19.00 -10.79
N VAL A 284 -1.65 18.08 -11.07
CA VAL A 284 -2.19 17.13 -10.10
C VAL A 284 -1.67 15.72 -10.38
N LEU A 285 -1.29 15.02 -9.30
CA LEU A 285 -1.08 13.59 -9.27
C LEU A 285 -2.29 12.96 -8.57
N LEU A 286 -3.26 12.48 -9.34
CA LEU A 286 -4.50 11.90 -8.82
C LEU A 286 -4.30 10.42 -8.49
N LEU A 287 -4.43 10.09 -7.20
CA LEU A 287 -4.29 8.75 -6.64
C LEU A 287 -5.69 8.24 -6.30
N VAL A 288 -6.21 7.33 -7.13
CA VAL A 288 -7.58 6.82 -7.06
C VAL A 288 -7.58 5.41 -6.51
N ASP A 289 -8.25 5.19 -5.39
CA ASP A 289 -8.33 3.89 -4.72
C ASP A 289 -9.75 3.30 -4.72
N GLY A 290 -9.83 1.99 -4.44
CA GLY A 290 -11.09 1.32 -4.12
C GLY A 290 -11.93 0.87 -5.30
N TYR A 291 -11.37 0.70 -6.50
CA TYR A 291 -12.14 0.23 -7.67
C TYR A 291 -12.79 -1.14 -7.45
N ASP A 292 -12.02 -2.10 -6.91
CA ASP A 292 -12.52 -3.45 -6.61
C ASP A 292 -13.35 -3.54 -5.33
N ASP A 293 -13.28 -2.53 -4.46
CA ASP A 293 -14.10 -2.43 -3.24
C ASP A 293 -15.54 -1.95 -3.52
N LEU A 294 -15.79 -1.40 -4.70
CA LEU A 294 -17.13 -0.97 -5.12
C LEU A 294 -18.05 -2.17 -5.43
N PRO A 295 -19.36 -2.05 -5.12
CA PRO A 295 -20.37 -2.95 -5.66
C PRO A 295 -20.37 -2.95 -7.19
N GLU A 296 -20.63 -4.09 -7.83
CA GLU A 296 -20.63 -4.23 -9.29
C GLU A 296 -21.60 -3.25 -9.98
N THR A 297 -22.73 -2.95 -9.33
CA THR A 297 -23.75 -2.01 -9.81
C THR A 297 -23.27 -0.56 -9.85
N GLU A 298 -22.25 -0.20 -9.05
CA GLU A 298 -21.69 1.16 -9.01
C GLU A 298 -20.47 1.32 -9.93
N ARG A 299 -19.72 0.24 -10.20
CA ARG A 299 -18.47 0.28 -10.99
C ARG A 299 -18.67 0.91 -12.37
N GLY A 300 -19.74 0.54 -13.08
CA GLY A 300 -20.01 1.07 -14.43
C GLY A 300 -20.16 2.59 -14.45
N ARG A 301 -20.86 3.16 -13.45
CA ARG A 301 -21.05 4.61 -13.34
C ARG A 301 -19.74 5.31 -12.96
N GLN A 302 -18.97 4.74 -12.04
CA GLN A 302 -17.68 5.32 -11.63
C GLN A 302 -16.65 5.31 -12.77
N LEU A 303 -16.63 4.25 -13.58
CA LEU A 303 -15.77 4.19 -14.77
C LEU A 303 -16.16 5.23 -15.82
N ALA A 304 -17.46 5.47 -16.02
CA ALA A 304 -17.95 6.51 -16.94
C ALA A 304 -17.52 7.91 -16.47
N TRP A 305 -17.64 8.18 -15.17
CA TRP A 305 -17.15 9.42 -14.56
C TRP A 305 -15.63 9.58 -14.72
N LEU A 306 -14.85 8.56 -14.37
CA LEU A 306 -13.40 8.58 -14.49
C LEU A 306 -12.96 8.80 -15.94
N LYS A 307 -13.66 8.21 -16.91
CA LYS A 307 -13.43 8.45 -18.34
C LYS A 307 -13.63 9.92 -18.71
N ALA A 308 -14.71 10.55 -18.23
CA ALA A 308 -14.98 11.95 -18.49
C ALA A 308 -13.92 12.85 -17.85
N LEU A 309 -13.51 12.54 -16.61
CA LEU A 309 -12.46 13.27 -15.90
C LEU A 309 -11.11 13.19 -16.64
N MET A 310 -10.72 11.99 -17.10
CA MET A 310 -9.49 11.80 -17.86
C MET A 310 -9.53 12.46 -19.24
N ALA A 311 -10.70 12.55 -19.87
CA ALA A 311 -10.87 13.22 -21.15
C ALA A 311 -10.71 14.74 -21.04
N GLU A 312 -11.23 15.35 -19.97
CA GLU A 312 -11.13 16.80 -19.73
C GLU A 312 -9.76 17.19 -19.14
N TYR A 313 -9.23 16.40 -18.21
CA TYR A 313 -8.06 16.73 -17.40
C TYR A 313 -6.84 15.83 -17.67
N GLY A 314 -6.68 15.37 -18.91
CA GLY A 314 -5.66 14.38 -19.32
C GLY A 314 -4.20 14.81 -19.15
N ASP A 315 -3.92 16.10 -18.95
CA ASP A 315 -2.57 16.60 -18.66
C ASP A 315 -2.09 16.25 -17.24
N ASN A 316 -3.00 15.88 -16.34
CA ASN A 316 -2.65 15.43 -14.99
C ASN A 316 -2.17 13.97 -15.01
N PHE A 317 -1.53 13.54 -13.91
CA PHE A 317 -1.09 12.16 -13.76
C PHE A 317 -2.13 11.37 -12.96
N PHE A 318 -2.59 10.24 -13.49
CA PHE A 318 -3.59 9.37 -12.89
C PHE A 318 -2.95 8.04 -12.49
N ILE A 319 -3.08 7.66 -11.22
CA ILE A 319 -2.77 6.31 -10.75
C ILE A 319 -4.04 5.74 -10.13
N VAL A 320 -4.63 4.73 -10.77
CA VAL A 320 -5.87 4.09 -10.33
C VAL A 320 -5.56 2.67 -9.88
N VAL A 321 -5.87 2.37 -8.62
CA VAL A 321 -5.66 1.03 -8.08
C VAL A 321 -6.74 0.07 -8.58
N GLY A 322 -6.32 -1.14 -8.93
CA GLY A 322 -7.21 -2.20 -9.36
C GLY A 322 -6.76 -3.61 -8.95
N PRO A 323 -7.62 -4.61 -9.16
CA PRO A 323 -7.32 -6.01 -8.90
C PRO A 323 -6.30 -6.56 -9.90
N SER A 324 -5.48 -7.54 -9.52
CA SER A 324 -4.55 -8.19 -10.45
C SER A 324 -5.25 -9.00 -11.54
N ASN A 325 -6.52 -9.35 -11.34
CA ASN A 325 -7.38 -10.05 -12.31
C ASN A 325 -8.62 -9.21 -12.63
N GLY A 326 -9.19 -9.35 -13.82
CA GLY A 326 -10.42 -8.62 -14.19
C GLY A 326 -10.25 -7.10 -14.37
N TYR A 327 -9.01 -6.59 -14.39
CA TYR A 327 -8.68 -5.17 -14.59
C TYR A 327 -8.91 -4.65 -16.02
N GLY A 328 -9.45 -5.48 -16.92
CA GLY A 328 -9.70 -5.14 -18.32
C GLY A 328 -10.53 -3.86 -18.50
N ALA A 329 -11.42 -3.55 -17.55
CA ALA A 329 -12.18 -2.30 -17.55
C ALA A 329 -11.28 -1.06 -17.43
N LEU A 330 -10.23 -1.10 -16.60
CA LEU A 330 -9.26 -0.03 -16.44
C LEU A 330 -8.40 0.13 -17.70
N THR A 331 -7.96 -0.98 -18.32
CA THR A 331 -7.20 -0.91 -19.58
C THR A 331 -8.01 -0.33 -20.73
N ARG A 332 -9.32 -0.64 -20.82
CA ARG A 332 -10.22 -0.06 -21.83
C ARG A 332 -10.49 1.43 -21.63
N LEU A 333 -10.26 1.96 -20.42
CA LEU A 333 -10.28 3.40 -20.16
C LEU A 333 -9.01 4.12 -20.66
N GLY A 334 -7.98 3.38 -21.07
CA GLY A 334 -6.69 3.92 -21.51
C GLY A 334 -5.62 3.95 -20.43
N LEU A 335 -5.82 3.25 -19.30
CA LEU A 335 -4.77 3.11 -18.29
C LEU A 335 -3.81 1.97 -18.62
N THR A 336 -2.52 2.25 -18.48
CA THR A 336 -1.44 1.28 -18.69
C THR A 336 -1.28 0.41 -17.44
N PRO A 337 -1.36 -0.93 -17.58
CA PRO A 337 -1.30 -1.84 -16.43
C PRO A 337 0.12 -1.94 -15.87
N VAL A 338 0.26 -1.68 -14.58
CA VAL A 338 1.52 -1.83 -13.83
C VAL A 338 1.25 -2.71 -12.61
N PHE A 339 1.98 -3.81 -12.48
CA PHE A 339 1.77 -4.78 -11.41
C PHE A 339 2.69 -4.51 -10.23
N LEU A 340 2.12 -4.47 -9.02
CA LEU A 340 2.89 -4.41 -7.79
C LEU A 340 3.68 -5.72 -7.61
N ARG A 341 4.98 -5.61 -7.37
CA ARG A 341 5.85 -6.75 -7.08
C ARG A 341 5.51 -7.26 -5.67
N PRO A 342 5.22 -8.57 -5.48
CA PRO A 342 5.10 -9.11 -4.13
C PRO A 342 6.39 -8.92 -3.34
N TRP A 343 6.35 -9.00 -2.02
CA TRP A 343 7.58 -8.90 -1.23
C TRP A 343 8.51 -10.10 -1.50
N SER A 344 9.80 -9.81 -1.67
CA SER A 344 10.87 -10.81 -1.65
C SER A 344 11.18 -11.26 -0.22
N ASP A 345 11.91 -12.37 -0.07
CA ASP A 345 12.41 -12.81 1.25
C ASP A 345 13.25 -11.69 1.94
N GLY A 346 13.92 -10.84 1.15
CA GLY A 346 14.66 -9.67 1.65
C GLY A 346 13.73 -8.58 2.20
N ASP A 347 12.68 -8.23 1.47
CA ASP A 347 11.66 -7.25 1.87
C ASP A 347 10.96 -7.65 3.17
N VAL A 348 10.62 -8.94 3.28
CA VAL A 348 10.04 -9.52 4.50
C VAL A 348 11.00 -9.39 5.69
N ASN A 349 12.29 -9.71 5.50
CA ASN A 349 13.26 -9.58 6.58
C ASN A 349 13.46 -8.13 7.00
N ASN A 350 13.45 -7.21 6.04
CA ASN A 350 13.56 -5.77 6.28
C ASN A 350 12.34 -5.25 7.05
N SER A 351 11.12 -5.65 6.68
CA SER A 351 9.92 -5.23 7.41
C SER A 351 9.92 -5.72 8.86
N VAL A 352 10.28 -6.98 9.11
CA VAL A 352 10.40 -7.51 10.49
C VAL A 352 11.44 -6.73 11.30
N ASN A 353 12.56 -6.36 10.69
CA ASN A 353 13.58 -5.54 11.34
C ASN A 353 13.07 -4.13 11.67
N GLN A 354 12.43 -3.45 10.71
CA GLN A 354 11.84 -2.11 10.92
C GLN A 354 10.81 -2.15 12.05
N TRP A 355 9.92 -3.16 12.05
CA TRP A 355 8.97 -3.37 13.13
C TRP A 355 9.65 -3.57 14.49
N ALA A 356 10.78 -4.29 14.54
CA ALA A 356 11.51 -4.51 15.79
C ALA A 356 12.12 -3.20 16.33
N GLU A 357 12.65 -2.34 15.45
CA GLU A 357 13.18 -1.03 15.84
C GLU A 357 12.08 -0.08 16.33
N THR A 358 10.90 -0.12 15.71
CA THR A 358 9.77 0.76 16.05
C THR A 358 8.88 0.21 17.17
N TRP A 359 9.06 -1.05 17.55
CA TRP A 359 8.28 -1.73 18.59
C TRP A 359 8.17 -0.98 19.92
N PRO A 360 9.24 -0.34 20.46
CA PRO A 360 9.14 0.46 21.69
C PRO A 360 8.08 1.57 21.63
N GLN A 361 7.76 2.07 20.44
CA GLN A 361 6.73 3.06 20.19
C GLN A 361 5.35 2.43 20.05
N VAL A 362 5.27 1.31 19.34
CA VAL A 362 4.03 0.56 19.09
C VAL A 362 3.45 -0.02 20.39
N ALA A 363 4.31 -0.64 21.20
CA ALA A 363 3.92 -1.30 22.44
C ALA A 363 3.93 -0.35 23.66
N LYS A 364 3.92 0.97 23.44
CA LYS A 364 3.79 1.96 24.54
C LYS A 364 2.52 1.68 25.34
N SER A 365 2.70 1.19 26.56
CA SER A 365 1.67 1.26 27.58
C SER A 365 1.82 2.58 28.32
N ARG A 366 0.71 3.14 28.82
CA ARG A 366 0.64 4.41 29.58
C ARG A 366 1.64 4.50 30.75
N ARG A 367 2.25 3.37 31.15
CA ARG A 367 3.18 3.26 32.29
C ARG A 367 4.62 2.86 31.95
N ASN A 368 4.94 2.28 30.78
CA ASN A 368 6.30 1.84 30.44
C ASN A 368 6.56 1.85 28.92
N LEU A 369 7.75 2.28 28.50
CA LEU A 369 8.27 2.03 27.15
C LEU A 369 8.58 0.54 27.01
N ALA A 370 8.05 -0.10 25.98
CA ALA A 370 8.39 -1.49 25.69
C ALA A 370 9.85 -1.58 25.24
N ALA A 371 10.54 -2.65 25.64
CA ALA A 371 11.86 -2.95 25.12
C ALA A 371 11.75 -3.45 23.67
N ARG A 372 12.83 -3.26 22.89
CA ARG A 372 12.97 -3.93 21.60
C ARG A 372 12.82 -5.46 21.79
N PRO A 373 12.10 -6.17 20.88
CA PRO A 373 12.00 -7.62 20.95
C PRO A 373 13.38 -8.28 20.94
N ASP A 374 13.53 -9.38 21.67
CA ASP A 374 14.79 -10.12 21.71
C ASP A 374 15.11 -10.81 20.37
N THR A 375 16.38 -11.17 20.17
CA THR A 375 16.87 -11.78 18.92
C THR A 375 16.14 -13.08 18.60
N ALA A 376 15.74 -13.85 19.62
CA ALA A 376 14.98 -15.08 19.44
C ALA A 376 13.59 -14.80 18.86
N THR A 377 12.86 -13.81 19.39
CA THR A 377 11.54 -13.42 18.88
C THR A 377 11.62 -12.86 17.46
N ILE A 378 12.61 -12.01 17.17
CA ILE A 378 12.86 -11.50 15.82
C ILE A 378 13.13 -12.66 14.84
N SER A 379 13.94 -13.63 15.25
CA SER A 379 14.26 -14.79 14.41
C SER A 379 13.02 -15.65 14.15
N ARG A 380 12.17 -15.88 15.16
CA ARG A 380 10.89 -16.60 14.97
C ARG A 380 9.96 -15.89 13.99
N ALA A 381 9.88 -14.56 14.04
CA ALA A 381 9.05 -13.77 13.13
C ALA A 381 9.51 -13.84 11.65
N LYS A 382 10.78 -14.20 11.39
CA LYS A 382 11.34 -14.32 10.03
C LYS A 382 11.12 -15.68 9.36
N VAL A 383 10.69 -16.69 10.10
CA VAL A 383 10.55 -18.06 9.60
C VAL A 383 9.13 -18.30 9.06
N ASN A 384 8.98 -19.13 8.02
CA ASN A 384 7.67 -19.53 7.44
C ASN A 384 6.83 -18.32 6.97
N ASN A 385 7.44 -17.43 6.20
CA ASN A 385 6.82 -16.21 5.70
C ASN A 385 6.41 -16.27 4.22
N ARG A 386 6.77 -17.34 3.51
CA ARG A 386 6.37 -17.52 2.11
C ARG A 386 4.86 -17.69 1.99
N ALA A 387 4.32 -17.22 0.86
CA ALA A 387 2.89 -17.21 0.56
C ALA A 387 2.01 -16.35 1.49
N LEU A 388 2.60 -15.62 2.44
CA LEU A 388 1.90 -14.63 3.26
C LEU A 388 1.90 -13.29 2.54
N SER A 389 0.73 -12.63 2.50
CA SER A 389 0.63 -11.26 2.01
C SER A 389 1.28 -10.28 3.00
N PRO A 390 1.64 -9.06 2.58
CA PRO A 390 2.04 -7.98 3.49
C PRO A 390 1.08 -7.77 4.67
N PHE A 391 -0.23 -7.93 4.45
CA PHE A 391 -1.22 -7.93 5.54
C PHE A 391 -0.97 -9.06 6.54
N ASP A 392 -0.87 -10.31 6.08
CA ASP A 392 -0.65 -11.48 6.93
C ASP A 392 0.68 -11.39 7.70
N LEU A 393 1.74 -10.93 7.02
CA LEU A 393 3.07 -10.73 7.59
C LEU A 393 3.08 -9.67 8.69
N THR A 394 2.32 -8.59 8.48
CA THR A 394 2.18 -7.54 9.49
C THR A 394 1.47 -8.08 10.72
N LEU A 395 0.35 -8.80 10.55
CA LEU A 395 -0.38 -9.43 11.66
C LEU A 395 0.49 -10.44 12.40
N LYS A 396 1.19 -11.31 11.67
CA LYS A 396 2.12 -12.30 12.22
C LYS A 396 3.23 -11.66 13.02
N THR A 397 3.91 -10.65 12.47
CA THR A 397 5.03 -9.96 13.12
C THR A 397 4.54 -9.29 14.41
N TRP A 398 3.43 -8.58 14.33
CA TRP A 398 2.83 -7.93 15.48
C TRP A 398 2.43 -8.92 16.57
N ALA A 399 1.76 -10.02 16.20
CA ALA A 399 1.36 -11.08 17.10
C ALA A 399 2.56 -11.78 17.79
N ASN A 400 3.64 -12.03 17.05
CA ASN A 400 4.87 -12.61 17.62
C ASN A 400 5.53 -11.66 18.63
N PHE A 401 5.52 -10.35 18.35
CA PHE A 401 6.16 -9.36 19.23
C PHE A 401 5.32 -9.05 20.47
N ALA A 402 3.99 -9.05 20.33
CA ALA A 402 3.05 -8.87 21.44
C ALA A 402 2.91 -10.12 22.31
N ASN A 403 3.09 -11.31 21.72
CA ASN A 403 2.93 -12.62 22.37
C ASN A 403 1.57 -12.80 23.08
N ASP A 404 0.49 -12.47 22.37
CA ASP A 404 -0.89 -12.40 22.85
C ASP A 404 -1.87 -13.21 21.98
N THR A 405 -1.35 -14.17 21.22
CA THR A 405 -2.16 -15.10 20.43
C THR A 405 -2.70 -16.23 21.28
N GLU A 406 -4.01 -16.47 21.20
CA GLU A 406 -4.67 -17.60 21.89
C GLU A 406 -4.56 -18.92 21.11
N VAL A 407 -4.50 -18.83 19.78
CA VAL A 407 -4.49 -19.97 18.85
C VAL A 407 -3.29 -19.81 17.91
N PRO A 408 -2.61 -20.88 17.48
CA PRO A 408 -1.53 -20.78 16.49
C PRO A 408 -2.04 -20.39 15.10
N GLY A 409 -1.13 -19.89 14.26
CA GLY A 409 -1.41 -19.59 12.86
C GLY A 409 -2.19 -18.30 12.64
N PHE A 410 -2.72 -18.14 11.42
CA PHE A 410 -3.35 -16.90 10.96
C PHE A 410 -4.55 -16.47 11.82
N GLU A 411 -5.38 -17.43 12.24
CA GLU A 411 -6.55 -17.15 13.09
C GLU A 411 -6.16 -16.45 14.40
N GLY A 412 -5.09 -16.92 15.05
CA GLY A 412 -4.56 -16.26 16.25
C GLY A 412 -4.09 -14.85 15.99
N TRP A 413 -3.41 -14.61 14.86
CA TRP A 413 -2.88 -13.29 14.52
C TRP A 413 -3.99 -12.27 14.30
N ILE A 414 -5.04 -12.64 13.55
CA ILE A 414 -6.15 -11.74 13.26
C ILE A 414 -7.07 -11.53 14.46
N ARG A 415 -7.31 -12.55 15.29
CA ARG A 415 -8.05 -12.41 16.56
C ARG A 415 -7.32 -11.48 17.52
N ALA A 416 -6.00 -11.64 17.68
CA ALA A 416 -5.20 -10.75 18.50
C ALA A 416 -5.25 -9.30 17.99
N TYR A 417 -5.19 -9.10 16.66
CA TYR A 417 -5.37 -7.77 16.06
C TYR A 417 -6.72 -7.14 16.41
N LEU A 418 -7.82 -7.88 16.22
CA LEU A 418 -9.16 -7.39 16.52
C LEU A 418 -9.29 -7.06 18.02
N SER A 419 -8.86 -7.96 18.91
CA SER A 419 -8.90 -7.75 20.35
C SER A 419 -8.14 -6.49 20.81
N ARG A 420 -6.99 -6.17 20.18
CA ARG A 420 -6.24 -4.93 20.50
C ARG A 420 -6.96 -3.65 20.09
N HIS A 421 -7.84 -3.72 19.10
CA HIS A 421 -8.61 -2.57 18.63
C HIS A 421 -9.93 -2.41 19.37
N LEU A 422 -10.38 -3.42 20.12
CA LEU A 422 -11.64 -3.35 20.84
C LEU A 422 -11.46 -2.80 22.27
N PRO A 423 -12.46 -2.07 22.80
CA PRO A 423 -12.51 -1.68 24.20
C PRO A 423 -12.52 -2.90 25.15
N GLN A 424 -11.95 -2.76 26.35
CA GLN A 424 -11.89 -3.85 27.34
C GLN A 424 -13.26 -4.32 27.83
N ASP A 425 -14.27 -3.45 27.81
CA ASP A 425 -15.67 -3.72 28.17
C ASP A 425 -16.46 -4.38 27.04
N GLN A 426 -15.91 -4.43 25.82
CA GLN A 426 -16.51 -5.04 24.63
C GLN A 426 -15.53 -6.04 23.99
N PRO A 427 -15.14 -7.12 24.72
CA PRO A 427 -14.23 -8.12 24.18
C PRO A 427 -14.80 -8.80 22.92
N LEU A 428 -13.91 -9.24 22.04
CA LEU A 428 -14.26 -9.80 20.72
C LEU A 428 -15.34 -10.89 20.81
N GLY A 429 -15.25 -11.78 21.80
CA GLY A 429 -16.20 -12.89 21.98
C GLY A 429 -17.66 -12.45 22.16
N LEU A 430 -17.93 -11.27 22.74
CA LEU A 430 -19.30 -10.78 22.95
C LEU A 430 -19.94 -10.21 21.68
N ILE A 431 -19.13 -9.62 20.80
CA ILE A 431 -19.61 -8.94 19.59
C ILE A 431 -19.35 -9.73 18.31
N LEU A 432 -18.65 -10.86 18.39
CA LEU A 432 -18.15 -11.63 17.23
C LEU A 432 -19.27 -11.95 16.23
N ALA A 433 -20.42 -12.43 16.71
CA ALA A 433 -21.55 -12.76 15.85
C ALA A 433 -22.09 -11.52 15.11
N GLN A 434 -22.22 -10.38 15.79
CA GLN A 434 -22.73 -9.14 15.18
C GLN A 434 -21.75 -8.59 14.13
N VAL A 435 -20.45 -8.63 14.44
CA VAL A 435 -19.39 -8.17 13.54
C VAL A 435 -19.24 -9.12 12.34
N ALA A 436 -19.41 -10.43 12.53
CA ALA A 436 -19.44 -11.42 11.45
C ALA A 436 -20.62 -11.18 10.49
N GLN A 437 -21.81 -10.86 11.01
CA GLN A 437 -22.96 -10.50 10.18
C GLN A 437 -22.73 -9.20 9.41
N ALA A 438 -22.14 -8.19 10.04
CA ALA A 438 -21.78 -6.94 9.37
C ALA A 438 -20.76 -7.19 8.23
N ALA A 439 -19.80 -8.08 8.44
CA ALA A 439 -18.84 -8.47 7.42
C ALA A 439 -19.48 -9.24 6.26
N ALA A 440 -20.39 -10.18 6.54
CA ALA A 440 -21.16 -10.87 5.52
C ALA A 440 -22.03 -9.90 4.70
N LEU A 441 -22.64 -8.90 5.35
CA LEU A 441 -23.38 -7.82 4.70
C LEU A 441 -22.49 -7.04 3.73
N GLN A 442 -21.28 -6.64 4.14
CA GLN A 442 -20.32 -5.99 3.26
C GLN A 442 -19.98 -6.85 2.03
N LEU A 443 -19.73 -8.16 2.20
CA LEU A 443 -19.39 -9.00 1.05
C LEU A 443 -20.56 -9.21 0.09
N ASN A 444 -21.81 -9.12 0.58
CA ASN A 444 -23.01 -9.26 -0.24
C ASN A 444 -23.38 -7.95 -0.96
N GLU A 445 -23.28 -6.81 -0.27
CA GLU A 445 -23.83 -5.53 -0.74
C GLU A 445 -22.75 -4.48 -1.05
N GLY A 446 -21.48 -4.77 -0.73
CA GLY A 446 -20.34 -3.87 -0.84
C GLY A 446 -20.19 -2.89 0.33
N TYR A 447 -21.27 -2.53 1.02
CA TYR A 447 -21.23 -1.60 2.16
C TYR A 447 -22.05 -2.08 3.34
N ILE A 448 -21.72 -1.54 4.51
CA ILE A 448 -22.49 -1.68 5.74
C ILE A 448 -23.19 -0.36 6.01
N THR A 449 -24.52 -0.38 6.04
CA THR A 449 -25.34 0.76 6.49
C THR A 449 -26.06 0.39 7.76
N GLN A 450 -26.34 1.39 8.60
CA GLN A 450 -27.07 1.17 9.85
C GLN A 450 -28.44 0.53 9.59
N ALA A 451 -29.19 1.05 8.61
CA ALA A 451 -30.52 0.54 8.25
C ALA A 451 -30.45 -0.95 7.85
N ARG A 452 -29.53 -1.33 6.95
CA ARG A 452 -29.41 -2.72 6.51
C ARG A 452 -28.92 -3.66 7.60
N LEU A 453 -28.04 -3.20 8.49
CA LEU A 453 -27.61 -4.01 9.64
C LEU A 453 -28.76 -4.25 10.63
N GLU A 454 -29.64 -3.27 10.84
CA GLU A 454 -30.86 -3.42 11.64
C GLU A 454 -31.86 -4.39 10.99
N GLU A 455 -32.01 -4.34 9.66
CA GLU A 455 -32.88 -5.26 8.91
C GLU A 455 -32.43 -6.72 9.02
N VAL A 456 -31.14 -6.97 8.80
CA VAL A 456 -30.57 -8.32 8.90
C VAL A 456 -30.70 -8.88 10.32
N ASN A 457 -30.54 -8.03 11.34
CA ASN A 457 -30.61 -8.46 12.73
C ASN A 457 -32.05 -8.68 13.23
N THR A 458 -33.03 -7.94 12.72
CA THR A 458 -34.43 -8.02 13.18
C THR A 458 -35.32 -8.87 12.27
N GLY A 459 -34.88 -9.16 11.05
CA GLY A 459 -35.68 -9.86 10.03
C GLY A 459 -36.85 -9.04 9.49
N ARG A 460 -36.92 -7.74 9.79
CA ARG A 460 -37.98 -6.82 9.35
C ARG A 460 -37.36 -5.75 8.45
N ALA A 461 -38.05 -5.38 7.37
CA ALA A 461 -37.64 -4.24 6.55
C ALA A 461 -37.66 -2.97 7.40
N SER A 462 -36.55 -2.22 7.41
CA SER A 462 -36.44 -0.95 8.10
C SER A 462 -37.03 0.11 7.17
N THR A 463 -37.76 1.05 7.75
CA THR A 463 -38.12 2.27 7.01
C THR A 463 -36.81 2.97 6.63
N PRO A 464 -36.62 3.39 5.36
CA PRO A 464 -35.45 4.17 5.00
C PRO A 464 -35.43 5.40 5.91
N ALA A 465 -34.40 5.52 6.74
CA ALA A 465 -34.11 6.81 7.35
C ALA A 465 -33.90 7.76 6.17
N VAL A 466 -34.71 8.82 6.10
CA VAL A 466 -34.52 9.92 5.16
C VAL A 466 -33.03 10.21 5.11
N GLU A 467 -32.45 10.19 3.92
CA GLU A 467 -31.08 10.64 3.66
C GLU A 467 -30.97 12.03 4.29
N ALA A 468 -30.52 12.09 5.54
CA ALA A 468 -30.16 13.34 6.15
C ALA A 468 -28.99 13.80 5.30
N ASP A 469 -29.15 14.95 4.65
CA ASP A 469 -28.01 15.70 4.12
C ASP A 469 -26.96 15.71 5.23
N ASP A 470 -25.93 14.86 5.06
CA ASP A 470 -24.82 14.74 5.98
C ASP A 470 -24.10 16.09 5.88
N GLU A 471 -24.42 17.02 6.79
CA GLU A 471 -23.50 18.11 7.10
C GLU A 471 -22.13 17.46 7.34
N PRO A 472 -21.07 17.97 6.69
CA PRO A 472 -19.75 17.37 6.86
C PRO A 472 -19.35 17.48 8.33
N ASP A 473 -19.19 16.32 9.00
CA ASP A 473 -18.57 16.22 10.33
C ASP A 473 -17.08 16.51 10.17
N LEU A 474 -16.75 17.81 10.20
CA LEU A 474 -15.43 18.36 9.90
C LEU A 474 -14.46 18.36 11.10
N ASP A 475 -14.76 17.60 12.16
CA ASP A 475 -14.10 17.72 13.47
C ASP A 475 -13.09 16.60 13.81
N ASP A 476 -12.82 15.64 12.91
CA ASP A 476 -11.87 14.55 13.21
C ASP A 476 -10.38 14.92 12.99
N ALA A 477 -10.06 16.21 12.81
CA ALA A 477 -8.69 16.71 12.63
C ALA A 477 -8.28 17.77 13.66
N ASP A 478 -8.49 17.52 14.96
CA ASP A 478 -7.82 18.31 16.00
C ASP A 478 -7.58 17.52 17.30
N VAL A 479 -6.41 16.89 17.39
CA VAL A 479 -5.88 16.39 18.66
C VAL A 479 -4.91 17.43 19.24
N LYS A 480 -5.48 18.26 20.12
CA LYS A 480 -4.91 19.08 21.23
C LYS A 480 -4.69 20.59 21.00
N SER A 481 -5.58 21.39 21.60
CA SER A 481 -5.21 22.29 22.71
C SER A 481 -6.41 22.72 23.58
N SER A 482 -6.27 22.49 24.89
CA SER A 482 -6.91 23.10 26.07
C SER A 482 -8.35 23.68 26.05
N LYS A 483 -9.14 23.12 26.99
CA LYS A 483 -10.22 23.70 27.82
C LYS A 483 -11.48 24.24 27.13
N GLY A 484 -12.56 23.48 27.33
CA GLY A 484 -13.89 24.02 27.63
C GLY A 484 -14.85 24.17 26.46
N ASP A 485 -15.39 23.06 25.97
CA ASP A 485 -16.84 22.86 25.76
C ASP A 485 -17.09 21.53 25.04
N THR A 486 -17.55 20.53 25.80
CA THR A 486 -18.03 19.26 25.26
C THR A 486 -19.37 19.45 24.55
N LYS A 487 -19.34 19.73 23.24
CA LYS A 487 -20.50 19.46 22.37
C LYS A 487 -20.51 17.96 22.03
N LYS A 488 -21.49 17.25 22.58
CA LYS A 488 -21.76 15.83 22.32
C LYS A 488 -22.05 15.62 20.83
N GLU A 489 -21.29 14.75 20.17
CA GLU A 489 -21.76 14.03 18.98
C GLU A 489 -23.19 13.52 19.27
N LYS A 490 -24.11 13.62 18.30
CA LYS A 490 -25.41 12.95 18.40
C LYS A 490 -25.13 11.44 18.48
N GLU A 491 -25.07 10.90 19.69
CA GLU A 491 -24.87 9.46 19.88
C GLU A 491 -25.95 8.70 19.11
N PRO A 492 -25.56 7.70 18.30
CA PRO A 492 -26.52 6.86 17.61
C PRO A 492 -27.43 6.19 18.66
N THR A 493 -28.74 6.32 18.47
CA THR A 493 -29.74 5.84 19.42
C THR A 493 -29.92 4.32 19.35
N SER A 494 -29.64 3.68 18.22
CA SER A 494 -29.75 2.23 18.05
C SER A 494 -28.49 1.48 18.49
N ALA A 495 -28.65 0.21 18.89
CA ALA A 495 -27.53 -0.65 19.28
C ALA A 495 -26.56 -0.88 18.12
N GLN A 496 -27.08 -1.02 16.90
CA GLN A 496 -26.32 -1.22 15.67
C GLN A 496 -25.51 0.04 15.31
N GLY A 497 -26.11 1.22 15.45
CA GLY A 497 -25.39 2.48 15.26
C GLY A 497 -24.25 2.65 16.27
N LYS A 498 -24.46 2.26 17.54
CA LYS A 498 -23.40 2.26 18.57
C LYS A 498 -22.25 1.29 18.23
N LEU A 499 -22.57 0.10 17.72
CA LEU A 499 -21.56 -0.86 17.26
C LEU A 499 -20.72 -0.27 16.12
N LEU A 500 -21.36 0.28 15.09
CA LEU A 500 -20.65 0.88 13.94
C LEU A 500 -19.77 2.06 14.37
N ALA A 501 -20.29 2.95 15.23
CA ALA A 501 -19.53 4.07 15.76
C ALA A 501 -18.33 3.61 16.60
N MET A 502 -18.49 2.57 17.42
CA MET A 502 -17.40 1.98 18.21
C MET A 502 -16.31 1.40 17.30
N LEU A 503 -16.68 0.62 16.28
CA LEU A 503 -15.71 0.03 15.36
C LEU A 503 -15.00 1.10 14.50
N ARG A 504 -15.71 2.16 14.10
CA ARG A 504 -15.14 3.33 13.39
C ARG A 504 -14.12 4.06 14.26
N ARG A 505 -14.53 4.46 15.47
CA ARG A 505 -13.66 5.17 16.43
C ARG A 505 -12.40 4.36 16.76
N ASN A 506 -12.52 3.04 16.70
CA ASN A 506 -11.41 2.15 16.95
C ASN A 506 -10.54 1.83 15.73
N GLY A 507 -10.87 2.35 14.55
CA GLY A 507 -10.12 2.18 13.31
C GLY A 507 -10.35 0.84 12.61
N VAL A 508 -11.34 0.05 13.03
CA VAL A 508 -11.70 -1.24 12.40
C VAL A 508 -12.55 -1.00 11.15
N LEU A 509 -13.44 0.00 11.20
CA LEU A 509 -14.24 0.45 10.04
C LEU A 509 -13.74 1.81 9.53
N VAL A 510 -14.00 2.04 8.24
CA VAL A 510 -13.89 3.32 7.54
C VAL A 510 -15.30 3.75 7.13
N ARG A 511 -15.62 5.04 7.27
CA ARG A 511 -16.88 5.64 6.80
C ARG A 511 -16.63 6.32 5.45
N TYR A 512 -17.56 6.13 4.54
CA TYR A 512 -17.65 6.80 3.25
C TYR A 512 -18.94 7.63 3.17
N SER A 513 -19.12 8.35 2.07
CA SER A 513 -20.32 9.13 1.79
C SER A 513 -21.64 8.36 1.99
N GLY A 514 -22.67 9.06 2.49
CA GLY A 514 -24.02 8.52 2.67
C GLY A 514 -24.16 7.51 3.81
N GLY A 515 -23.39 7.68 4.89
CA GLY A 515 -23.41 6.77 6.05
C GLY A 515 -22.96 5.33 5.74
N ARG A 516 -22.25 5.11 4.62
CA ARG A 516 -21.75 3.80 4.21
C ARG A 516 -20.46 3.48 4.94
N HIS A 517 -20.30 2.25 5.38
CA HIS A 517 -19.09 1.79 6.07
C HIS A 517 -18.52 0.56 5.38
N GLN A 518 -17.19 0.40 5.47
CA GLN A 518 -16.50 -0.85 5.15
C GLN A 518 -15.45 -1.14 6.23
N PHE A 519 -15.07 -2.39 6.40
CA PHE A 519 -13.87 -2.75 7.14
C PHE A 519 -12.64 -2.11 6.50
N ARG A 520 -11.75 -1.56 7.33
CA ARG A 520 -10.51 -0.90 6.89
C ARG A 520 -9.64 -1.77 6.00
N HIS A 521 -9.75 -3.09 6.12
CA HIS A 521 -9.08 -4.01 5.23
C HIS A 521 -10.02 -5.14 4.78
N PRO A 522 -10.09 -5.50 3.49
CA PRO A 522 -11.02 -6.49 2.96
C PRO A 522 -10.79 -7.89 3.54
N PHE A 523 -9.56 -8.23 3.95
CA PHE A 523 -9.29 -9.52 4.61
C PHE A 523 -9.83 -9.60 6.04
N ILE A 524 -10.02 -8.46 6.73
CA ILE A 524 -10.71 -8.44 8.02
C ILE A 524 -12.19 -8.80 7.80
N ALA A 525 -12.85 -8.17 6.82
CA ALA A 525 -14.20 -8.53 6.43
C ALA A 525 -14.29 -10.01 6.00
N SER A 526 -13.35 -10.48 5.19
CA SER A 526 -13.35 -11.86 4.69
C SER A 526 -13.24 -12.89 5.81
N TYR A 527 -12.38 -12.67 6.81
CA TYR A 527 -12.24 -13.57 7.95
C TYR A 527 -13.50 -13.55 8.82
N LEU A 528 -14.03 -12.36 9.13
CA LEU A 528 -15.25 -12.25 9.94
C LEU A 528 -16.47 -12.86 9.24
N ALA A 529 -16.59 -12.65 7.93
CA ALA A 529 -17.65 -13.24 7.12
C ALA A 529 -17.50 -14.77 6.99
N SER A 530 -16.26 -15.30 6.97
CA SER A 530 -16.05 -16.76 6.87
C SER A 530 -16.66 -17.50 8.04
N LEU A 531 -16.69 -16.90 9.24
CA LEU A 531 -17.31 -17.48 10.44
C LEU A 531 -18.79 -17.79 10.22
N THR A 532 -19.50 -17.03 9.37
CA THR A 532 -20.91 -17.28 9.04
C THR A 532 -21.13 -18.52 8.18
N LEU A 533 -20.07 -19.02 7.52
CA LEU A 533 -20.15 -20.20 6.65
C LEU A 533 -20.13 -21.51 7.44
N THR A 534 -19.75 -21.49 8.72
CA THR A 534 -19.55 -22.69 9.55
C THR A 534 -20.80 -23.55 9.62
N ASP A 535 -21.94 -22.92 9.86
CA ASP A 535 -23.23 -23.59 10.05
C ASP A 535 -24.08 -23.63 8.77
N MET A 536 -23.52 -23.21 7.63
CA MET A 536 -24.24 -23.18 6.36
C MET A 536 -24.26 -24.54 5.66
N PRO A 537 -25.38 -24.93 5.03
CA PRO A 537 -25.43 -26.12 4.20
C PRO A 537 -24.47 -26.00 3.02
N VAL A 538 -23.97 -27.14 2.54
CA VAL A 538 -22.99 -27.22 1.44
C VAL A 538 -23.46 -26.46 0.19
N THR A 539 -24.75 -26.54 -0.14
CA THR A 539 -25.35 -25.82 -1.28
C THR A 539 -25.22 -24.31 -1.14
N ALA A 540 -25.54 -23.74 0.02
CA ALA A 540 -25.39 -22.31 0.27
C ALA A 540 -23.91 -21.89 0.25
N ARG A 541 -22.99 -22.73 0.78
CA ARG A 541 -21.55 -22.47 0.70
C ARG A 541 -21.06 -22.44 -0.75
N LEU A 542 -21.56 -23.33 -1.61
CA LEU A 542 -21.24 -23.35 -3.04
C LEU A 542 -21.75 -22.10 -3.77
N GLU A 543 -22.96 -21.63 -3.44
CA GLU A 543 -23.49 -20.37 -3.98
C GLU A 543 -22.62 -19.18 -3.59
N LYS A 544 -22.15 -19.13 -2.33
CA LYS A 544 -21.19 -18.10 -1.89
C LYS A 544 -19.85 -18.24 -2.61
N ALA A 545 -19.35 -19.46 -2.79
CA ALA A 545 -18.10 -19.69 -3.51
C ALA A 545 -18.15 -19.26 -4.98
N ALA A 546 -19.33 -19.14 -5.60
CA ALA A 546 -19.45 -18.61 -6.95
C ALA A 546 -19.29 -17.08 -7.02
N GLN A 547 -19.38 -16.37 -5.88
CA GLN A 547 -19.32 -14.91 -5.82
C GLN A 547 -17.87 -14.44 -5.64
N PRO A 548 -17.32 -13.58 -6.52
CA PRO A 548 -15.92 -13.13 -6.42
C PRO A 548 -15.57 -12.47 -5.08
N MET A 549 -16.49 -11.69 -4.51
CA MET A 549 -16.30 -11.01 -3.21
C MET A 549 -16.13 -11.99 -2.03
N TRP A 550 -16.62 -13.22 -2.17
CA TRP A 550 -16.53 -14.26 -1.15
C TRP A 550 -15.30 -15.17 -1.29
N SER A 551 -14.51 -15.06 -2.37
CA SER A 551 -13.39 -15.96 -2.66
C SER A 551 -12.40 -16.08 -1.48
N GLN A 552 -12.01 -14.96 -0.86
CA GLN A 552 -11.12 -14.99 0.30
C GLN A 552 -11.82 -15.49 1.58
N ALA A 553 -13.11 -15.19 1.77
CA ALA A 553 -13.87 -15.72 2.90
C ALA A 553 -14.01 -17.24 2.82
N ILE A 554 -14.14 -17.80 1.61
CA ILE A 554 -14.09 -19.24 1.37
C ILE A 554 -12.71 -19.81 1.74
N ALA A 555 -11.62 -19.14 1.35
CA ALA A 555 -10.28 -19.55 1.75
C ALA A 555 -10.12 -19.61 3.29
N TYR A 556 -10.58 -18.56 3.99
CA TYR A 556 -10.54 -18.51 5.46
C TYR A 556 -11.50 -19.49 6.14
N SER A 557 -12.57 -19.92 5.47
CA SER A 557 -13.46 -20.95 6.04
C SER A 557 -12.73 -22.26 6.33
N GLY A 558 -11.63 -22.54 5.63
CA GLY A 558 -10.76 -23.69 5.89
C GLY A 558 -10.12 -23.71 7.29
N LEU A 559 -10.08 -22.56 8.00
CA LEU A 559 -9.58 -22.46 9.37
C LEU A 559 -10.48 -23.16 10.38
N HIS A 560 -11.79 -23.21 10.12
CA HIS A 560 -12.79 -23.65 11.08
C HIS A 560 -13.79 -24.68 10.52
N THR A 561 -13.79 -24.92 9.20
CA THR A 561 -14.69 -25.85 8.53
C THR A 561 -13.97 -26.65 7.44
N ALA A 562 -14.34 -27.91 7.25
CA ALA A 562 -13.86 -28.72 6.13
C ALA A 562 -14.34 -28.14 4.78
N VAL A 563 -13.40 -28.00 3.83
CA VAL A 563 -13.61 -27.43 2.49
C VAL A 563 -13.51 -28.47 1.37
N ASP A 564 -13.48 -29.76 1.70
CA ASP A 564 -13.30 -30.89 0.77
C ASP A 564 -14.32 -30.86 -0.38
N ASP A 565 -15.59 -30.57 -0.09
CA ASP A 565 -16.64 -30.44 -1.10
C ASP A 565 -16.35 -29.31 -2.11
N LEU A 566 -15.88 -28.16 -1.61
CA LEU A 566 -15.54 -27.01 -2.45
C LEU A 566 -14.33 -27.31 -3.34
N VAL A 567 -13.30 -27.95 -2.77
CA VAL A 567 -12.11 -28.37 -3.50
C VAL A 567 -12.48 -29.35 -4.61
N ARG A 568 -13.34 -30.34 -4.30
CA ARG A 568 -13.83 -31.29 -5.30
C ARG A 568 -14.58 -30.60 -6.43
N VAL A 569 -15.42 -29.61 -6.15
CA VAL A 569 -16.13 -28.85 -7.20
C VAL A 569 -15.14 -28.08 -8.08
N ARG A 570 -14.15 -27.41 -7.48
CA ARG A 570 -13.12 -26.64 -8.20
C ARG A 570 -12.22 -27.51 -9.07
N LEU A 571 -11.81 -28.69 -8.60
CA LEU A 571 -10.98 -29.62 -9.37
C LEU A 571 -11.73 -30.27 -10.55
N ASN A 572 -13.04 -30.40 -10.46
CA ASN A 572 -13.88 -30.92 -11.54
C ASN A 572 -14.37 -29.84 -12.51
N ALA A 573 -14.10 -28.56 -12.23
CA ALA A 573 -14.45 -27.47 -13.12
C ALA A 573 -13.62 -27.54 -14.42
N PRO A 574 -14.17 -27.10 -15.57
CA PRO A 574 -13.42 -27.03 -16.82
C PRO A 574 -12.14 -26.21 -16.65
N ALA A 575 -11.01 -26.76 -17.11
CA ALA A 575 -9.74 -26.04 -17.06
C ALA A 575 -9.77 -24.82 -17.99
N ASP A 576 -9.32 -23.67 -17.50
CA ASP A 576 -9.06 -22.48 -18.31
C ASP A 576 -7.55 -22.34 -18.60
N VAL A 577 -7.20 -21.45 -19.53
CA VAL A 577 -5.81 -21.20 -19.95
C VAL A 577 -4.93 -20.75 -18.78
N LEU A 578 -5.54 -20.07 -17.80
CA LEU A 578 -4.84 -19.51 -16.64
C LEU A 578 -4.76 -20.49 -15.46
N GLN A 579 -5.47 -21.62 -15.53
CA GLN A 579 -5.66 -22.58 -14.44
C GLN A 579 -6.26 -21.94 -13.18
N LYS A 580 -7.22 -21.02 -13.35
CA LYS A 580 -7.77 -20.20 -12.26
C LYS A 580 -8.30 -21.02 -11.08
N GLU A 581 -9.15 -22.01 -11.34
CA GLU A 581 -9.80 -22.81 -10.29
C GLU A 581 -8.77 -23.60 -9.48
N VAL A 582 -7.74 -24.13 -10.16
CA VAL A 582 -6.63 -24.87 -9.53
C VAL A 582 -5.77 -23.93 -8.68
N LEU A 583 -5.41 -22.77 -9.22
CA LEU A 583 -4.61 -21.78 -8.51
C LEU A 583 -5.40 -21.10 -7.36
N GLU A 584 -6.72 -21.07 -7.44
CA GLU A 584 -7.58 -20.64 -6.33
C GLU A 584 -7.44 -21.61 -5.14
N ILE A 585 -7.51 -22.93 -5.37
CA ILE A 585 -7.29 -23.94 -4.31
C ILE A 585 -5.90 -23.79 -3.67
N ALA A 586 -4.88 -23.43 -4.46
CA ALA A 586 -3.53 -23.19 -3.93
C ALA A 586 -3.51 -22.06 -2.88
N ASN A 587 -4.41 -21.07 -2.99
CA ASN A 587 -4.57 -20.00 -2.00
C ASN A 587 -5.35 -20.44 -0.75
N TRP A 588 -6.07 -21.57 -0.79
CA TRP A 588 -6.78 -22.11 0.37
C TRP A 588 -5.86 -22.96 1.25
N LEU A 589 -4.82 -23.54 0.65
CA LEU A 589 -3.86 -24.44 1.28
C LEU A 589 -3.19 -23.90 2.57
N PRO A 590 -2.89 -22.59 2.71
CA PRO A 590 -2.33 -22.03 3.95
C PRO A 590 -3.31 -22.01 5.12
N TYR A 591 -4.61 -22.06 4.85
CA TYR A 591 -5.67 -21.92 5.85
C TYR A 591 -6.36 -23.26 6.15
N ALA A 592 -6.26 -24.23 5.26
CA ALA A 592 -6.77 -25.58 5.47
C ALA A 592 -5.95 -26.34 6.53
N SER A 593 -6.63 -27.21 7.30
CA SER A 593 -5.96 -28.12 8.25
C SER A 593 -4.87 -28.96 7.57
N SER A 594 -3.78 -29.23 8.30
CA SER A 594 -2.68 -30.10 7.86
C SER A 594 -3.15 -31.51 7.50
N ASP A 595 -4.25 -31.94 8.12
CA ASP A 595 -4.75 -33.32 8.07
C ASP A 595 -5.80 -33.52 6.96
N THR A 596 -5.99 -32.50 6.11
CA THR A 596 -6.93 -32.58 4.97
C THR A 596 -6.50 -33.63 3.95
N THR A 597 -7.45 -34.46 3.51
CA THR A 597 -7.18 -35.64 2.66
C THR A 597 -6.75 -35.27 1.24
N TRP A 598 -7.25 -34.15 0.71
CA TRP A 598 -6.97 -33.69 -0.65
C TRP A 598 -5.58 -33.04 -0.81
N ARG A 599 -4.92 -32.64 0.28
CA ARG A 599 -3.65 -31.88 0.27
C ARG A 599 -2.54 -32.57 -0.53
N GLY A 600 -2.29 -33.85 -0.25
CA GLY A 600 -1.22 -34.60 -0.92
C GLY A 600 -1.48 -34.80 -2.42
N GLY A 601 -2.72 -35.17 -2.77
CA GLY A 601 -3.14 -35.33 -4.16
C GLY A 601 -3.07 -34.04 -4.95
N PHE A 602 -3.50 -32.93 -4.35
CA PHE A 602 -3.46 -31.60 -4.96
C PHE A 602 -2.04 -31.09 -5.20
N LEU A 603 -1.12 -31.26 -4.25
CA LEU A 603 0.29 -30.88 -4.43
C LEU A 603 0.96 -31.68 -5.56
N LYS A 604 0.67 -32.98 -5.65
CA LYS A 604 1.13 -33.81 -6.78
C LYS A 604 0.56 -33.32 -8.11
N TYR A 605 -0.72 -32.95 -8.14
CA TYR A 605 -1.37 -32.38 -9.32
C TYR A 605 -0.71 -31.06 -9.76
N LEU A 606 -0.46 -30.13 -8.83
CA LEU A 606 0.25 -28.87 -9.12
C LEU A 606 1.67 -29.11 -9.66
N GLY A 607 2.43 -30.03 -9.07
CA GLY A 607 3.78 -30.36 -9.54
C GLY A 607 3.78 -30.88 -10.99
N ASN A 608 2.83 -31.76 -11.32
CA ASN A 608 2.65 -32.26 -12.68
C ASN A 608 2.20 -31.15 -13.65
N LEU A 609 1.31 -30.25 -13.21
CA LEU A 609 0.81 -29.14 -14.01
C LEU A 609 1.95 -28.21 -14.46
N PHE A 610 2.83 -27.78 -13.56
CA PHE A 610 3.92 -26.85 -13.90
C PHE A 610 5.05 -27.49 -14.70
N THR A 611 5.30 -28.79 -14.52
CA THR A 611 6.35 -29.51 -15.24
C THR A 611 5.93 -29.98 -16.63
N ALA A 612 4.62 -30.04 -16.92
CA ALA A 612 4.11 -30.49 -18.21
C ALA A 612 4.54 -29.54 -19.36
N PRO A 613 5.18 -30.03 -20.43
CA PRO A 613 5.63 -29.21 -21.57
C PRO A 613 4.51 -28.46 -22.32
N ALA A 614 3.30 -29.02 -22.30
CA ALA A 614 2.13 -28.48 -23.00
C ALA A 614 1.33 -27.44 -22.21
N GLN A 615 1.68 -27.18 -20.94
CA GLN A 615 0.99 -26.21 -20.08
C GLN A 615 1.63 -24.83 -20.23
N TYR A 616 0.81 -23.80 -20.47
CA TYR A 616 1.21 -22.41 -20.76
C TYR A 616 2.06 -22.17 -22.04
N PRO A 617 1.75 -22.79 -23.20
CA PRO A 617 2.61 -22.70 -24.39
C PRO A 617 2.70 -21.28 -24.99
N LEU A 618 1.71 -20.41 -24.74
CA LEU A 618 1.68 -19.02 -25.20
C LEU A 618 2.41 -18.05 -24.27
N LEU A 619 2.81 -18.51 -23.08
CA LEU A 619 3.51 -17.74 -22.04
C LEU A 619 4.93 -18.25 -21.82
N ARG A 620 5.35 -19.27 -22.57
CA ARG A 620 6.65 -19.93 -22.52
C ARG A 620 7.56 -19.49 -23.65
#